data_AF-A0A7C7GRQ2-F1
#
_entry.id   AF-A0A7C7GRQ2-F1
#
_cell.length_a   1.000
_cell.length_b   1.000
_cell.length_c   1.000
_cell.angle_alpha   90.00
_cell.angle_beta   90.00
_cell.angle_gamma   90.00
#
_symmetry.space_group_name_H-M   'P 1'
#
loop_
_entity.id
_entity.type
_entity.pdbx_description
1 polymer ?
#
loop_
_entity_poly.entity_id
_entity_poly.type
_entity_poly.pdbx_seq_one_letter_code
_entity_poly.pdbx_strand_id
1 'polypeptide(L)' 'MRKIIFEDSDGERVTLEGDFVQIGDLFQALKRMCLAVGYHPENVQELFQDCENWANEVTCENFKKPNEFNCDLN' A
#
# COMPACT_ATOMS: atom_id res chain seq x y z
N MET A 1 -2.86 9.23 12.22
CA MET A 1 -1.40 9.31 12.00
C MET A 1 -0.83 7.93 12.24
N ARG A 2 -0.24 7.32 11.21
CA ARG A 2 0.33 5.97 11.23
C ARG A 2 1.81 6.03 11.60
N LYS A 3 2.31 4.94 12.16
CA LYS A 3 3.70 4.78 12.61
C LYS A 3 4.28 3.52 11.98
N ILE A 4 5.40 3.65 11.27
CA ILE A 4 6.15 2.53 10.69
C ILE A 4 7.48 2.45 11.45
N ILE A 5 7.81 1.25 11.92
CA ILE A 5 9.05 0.99 12.66
C ILE A 5 9.90 0.07 11.79
N PHE A 6 11.08 0.57 11.42
CA PHE A 6 12.11 -0.22 10.77
C PHE A 6 13.15 -0.57 11.82
N GLU A 7 13.51 -1.85 11.90
CA GLU A 7 14.62 -2.33 12.71
C GLU A 7 15.63 -2.95 11.75
N ASP A 8 16.88 -2.50 11.80
CA ASP A 8 17.94 -3.09 11.00
C ASP A 8 18.57 -4.31 11.69
N SER A 9 19.51 -4.96 11.00
CA SER A 9 20.21 -6.15 11.48
C SER A 9 21.05 -5.90 12.75
N ASP A 10 21.41 -4.64 13.01
CA ASP A 10 22.21 -4.22 14.16
C ASP A 10 21.32 -3.80 15.35
N GLY A 11 20.00 -3.84 15.18
CA GLY A 11 19.01 -3.51 16.21
C GLY A 11 18.67 -2.01 16.29
N GLU A 12 19.17 -1.20 15.35
CA GLU A 12 18.85 0.22 15.29
C GLU A 12 17.42 0.42 14.76
N ARG A 13 16.65 1.25 15.48
CA ARG A 13 15.22 1.46 15.21
C ARG A 13 14.96 2.83 14.63
N VAL A 14 14.47 2.88 13.40
CA VAL A 14 13.97 4.10 12.77
C VAL A 14 12.45 4.10 12.81
N THR A 15 11.88 5.16 13.36
CA THR A 15 10.44 5.37 13.37
C THR A 15 10.06 6.46 12.36
N LEU A 16 9.12 6.15 11.47
CA LEU A 16 8.46 7.13 10.61
C LEU A 16 7.02 7.35 11.07
N GLU A 17 6.62 8.60 11.29
CA GLU A 17 5.25 8.99 11.65
C GLU A 17 4.66 9.89 10.56
N GLY A 18 3.47 9.55 10.07
CA GLY A 18 2.86 10.25 8.95
C GLY A 18 1.50 9.68 8.54
N ASP A 19 0.85 10.29 7.56
CA ASP A 19 -0.46 9.81 7.07
C ASP A 19 -0.31 8.75 5.97
N PHE A 20 0.81 8.73 5.25
CA PHE A 20 1.23 7.72 4.25
C PHE A 20 0.20 7.30 3.18
N VAL A 21 -0.99 7.90 3.13
CA VAL A 21 -2.08 7.56 2.19
C VAL A 21 -1.62 7.63 0.74
N GLN A 22 -0.79 8.63 0.43
CA GLN A 22 -0.29 8.90 -0.93
C GLN A 22 0.86 7.97 -1.36
N ILE A 23 1.46 7.22 -0.43
CA ILE A 23 2.58 6.33 -0.74
C ILE A 23 2.13 5.14 -1.58
N GLY A 24 0.92 4.61 -1.33
CA GLY A 24 0.34 3.53 -2.14
C GLY A 24 0.15 3.97 -3.60
N ASP A 25 -0.44 5.16 -3.79
CA ASP A 25 -0.64 5.74 -5.13
C ASP A 25 0.69 5.99 -5.86
N LEU A 26 1.72 6.43 -5.13
CA LEU A 26 3.07 6.62 -5.67
C LEU A 26 3.67 5.30 -6.17
N PHE A 27 3.57 4.21 -5.40
CA PHE A 27 4.08 2.90 -5.82
C PHE A 27 3.33 2.35 -7.03
N GLN A 28 2.00 2.52 -7.08
CA GLN A 28 1.22 2.12 -8.26
C GLN A 28 1.60 2.93 -9.50
N ALA A 29 1.86 4.22 -9.37
CA ALA A 29 2.33 5.06 -10.48
C ALA A 29 3.71 4.63 -10.99
N LEU A 30 4.64 4.33 -10.08
CA LEU A 30 5.99 3.82 -10.41
C LEU A 30 5.91 2.46 -11.13
N LYS A 31 5.08 1.53 -10.63
CA LYS A 31 4.84 0.23 -11.29
C LYS A 31 4.39 0.40 -12.74
N ARG A 32 3.40 1.27 -12.99
CA ARG A 32 2.90 1.58 -14.34
C ARG A 32 3.99 2.18 -15.23
N MET A 33 4.84 3.03 -14.67
CA MET A 33 5.97 3.62 -15.40
C MET A 33 6.99 2.56 -15.82
N CYS A 34 7.38 1.65 -14.92
CA CYS A 34 8.30 0.56 -15.24
C CYS A 34 7.77 -0.32 -16.38
N LEU A 35 6.49 -0.67 -16.35
CA LEU A 35 5.86 -1.43 -17.43
C LEU A 35 5.86 -0.65 -18.75
N ALA A 36 5.58 0.66 -18.71
CA ALA A 36 5.57 1.52 -19.90
C ALA A 36 6.98 1.70 -20.53
N VAL A 37 8.03 1.67 -19.71
CA VAL A 37 9.43 1.76 -20.16
C VAL A 37 9.96 0.41 -20.69
N GLY A 38 9.20 -0.68 -20.53
CA GLY A 38 9.50 -1.99 -21.10
C GLY A 38 10.22 -2.96 -20.16
N TYR A 39 10.18 -2.73 -18.85
CA TYR A 39 10.66 -3.72 -17.88
C TYR A 39 9.80 -5.00 -17.91
N HIS A 40 10.42 -6.14 -17.68
CA HIS A 40 9.72 -7.43 -17.69
C HIS A 40 8.66 -7.48 -16.58
N PRO A 41 7.41 -7.89 -16.87
CA PRO A 41 6.32 -7.87 -15.89
C PRO A 41 6.61 -8.64 -14.61
N GLU A 42 7.32 -9.77 -14.68
CA GLU A 42 7.65 -10.59 -13.50
C GLU A 42 8.56 -9.85 -12.52
N ASN A 43 9.60 -9.19 -13.03
CA ASN A 43 10.54 -8.42 -12.20
C ASN A 43 9.84 -7.21 -11.56
N VAL A 44 8.93 -6.58 -12.30
CA VAL A 44 8.13 -5.45 -11.79
C VAL A 44 7.13 -5.97 -10.74
N GLN A 45 6.49 -7.11 -10.96
CA GLN A 45 5.56 -7.69 -10.00
C GLN A 45 6.28 -8.03 -8.70
N GLU A 46 7.44 -8.69 -8.76
CA GLU A 46 8.26 -9.03 -7.60
C GLU A 46 8.68 -7.77 -6.82
N LEU A 47 9.13 -6.72 -7.52
CA LEU A 47 9.60 -5.48 -6.89
C LEU A 47 8.49 -4.69 -6.17
N PHE A 48 7.25 -4.76 -6.65
CA PHE A 48 6.13 -3.96 -6.13
C PHE A 48 5.09 -4.77 -5.34
N GLN A 49 5.23 -6.10 -5.25
CA GLN A 49 4.27 -7.00 -4.60
C GLN A 49 3.94 -6.56 -3.16
N ASP A 50 4.98 -6.28 -2.36
CA ASP A 50 4.82 -5.89 -0.96
C ASP A 50 4.17 -4.51 -0.83
N CYS A 51 4.47 -3.61 -1.76
CA CYS A 51 3.87 -2.27 -1.81
C CYS A 51 2.38 -2.34 -2.17
N GLU A 52 1.99 -3.22 -3.09
CA GLU A 52 0.58 -3.45 -3.45
C GLU A 52 -0.19 -4.08 -2.30
N ASN A 53 0.39 -5.09 -1.63
CA ASN A 53 -0.22 -5.72 -0.47
C ASN A 53 -0.45 -4.69 0.65
N TRP A 54 0.58 -3.89 0.96
CA TRP A 54 0.48 -2.83 1.95
C TRP A 54 -0.56 -1.77 1.58
N ALA A 55 -0.55 -1.28 0.33
CA ALA A 55 -1.53 -0.30 -0.13
C ALA A 55 -2.96 -0.84 -0.02
N ASN A 56 -3.18 -2.10 -0.43
CA ASN A 56 -4.48 -2.76 -0.36
C ASN A 56 -4.96 -2.93 1.10
N GLU A 57 -4.10 -3.35 2.01
CA GLU A 57 -4.41 -3.47 3.45
C GLU A 57 -4.81 -2.11 4.06
N VAL A 58 -4.05 -1.04 3.74
CA VAL A 58 -4.35 0.33 4.20
C VAL A 58 -5.70 0.82 3.66
N THR A 59 -6.03 0.54 2.41
CA THR A 59 -7.35 0.86 1.86
C THR A 59 -8.46 -0.01 2.43
N CYS A 60 -8.25 -1.30 2.64
CA CYS A 60 -9.26 -2.22 3.18
C CYS A 60 -9.63 -1.92 4.64
N GLU A 61 -8.67 -1.51 5.48
CA GLU A 61 -8.96 -1.02 6.84
C GLU A 61 -9.79 0.28 6.83
N ASN A 62 -9.64 1.11 5.79
CA ASN A 62 -10.39 2.34 5.58
C ASN A 62 -11.70 2.14 4.79
N PHE A 63 -11.92 0.95 4.22
CA PHE A 63 -13.18 0.54 3.57
C PHE A 63 -14.11 -0.25 4.52
N LYS A 64 -14.07 0.02 5.83
CA LYS A 64 -15.28 -0.16 6.64
C LYS A 64 -16.24 0.97 6.28
N LYS A 65 -17.08 0.74 5.25
CA LYS A 65 -18.22 1.60 4.91
C LYS A 65 -18.96 1.96 6.21
N PRO A 66 -19.03 3.24 6.62
CA PRO A 66 -19.68 3.59 7.88
C PRO A 66 -21.20 3.44 7.85
N ASN A 67 -21.84 3.24 6.70
CA ASN A 67 -23.31 3.24 6.58
C ASN A 67 -23.81 2.52 5.32
N GLU A 68 -23.76 1.19 5.27
CA GLU A 68 -24.81 0.44 4.56
C GLU A 68 -25.66 -0.27 5.61
N PHE A 69 -26.53 0.51 6.24
CA PHE A 69 -27.66 -0.01 7.00
C PHE A 69 -28.70 -0.56 6.02
N ASN A 70 -29.19 -1.74 6.39
CA ASN A 70 -30.43 -2.40 5.99
C ASN A 70 -30.54 -2.95 4.56
N CYS A 71 -30.44 -4.28 4.54
CA CYS A 71 -31.41 -5.15 3.89
C CYS A 71 -32.83 -4.57 3.99
N ASP A 72 -33.44 -4.21 2.87
CA ASP A 72 -34.88 -4.28 2.72
C ASP A 72 -35.20 -4.84 1.33
N LEU A 73 -35.80 -6.02 1.37
CA LEU A 73 -36.52 -6.66 0.26
C LEU A 73 -37.67 -5.74 -0.16
N ASN A 74 -37.75 -5.45 -1.45
CA ASN A 74 -39.01 -5.25 -2.17
C ASN A 74 -38.91 -5.92 -3.54
#